data_AF-A0A5J4P7B5-F1
#
_entry.id   AF-A0A5J4P7B5-F1
#
_cell.length_a   1.000
_cell.length_b   1.000
_cell.length_c   1.000
_cell.angle_alpha   90.00
_cell.angle_beta   90.00
_cell.angle_gamma   90.00
#
_symmetry.space_group_name_H-M   'P 1'
#
loop_
_entity.id
_entity.type
_entity.pdbx_description
1 polymer ?
#
loop_
_entity_poly.entity_id
_entity_poly.type
_entity_poly.pdbx_seq_one_letter_code
_entity_poly.pdbx_strand_id
1 'polypeptide(L)'
;SNDAIINDLAGNVIWKYDYAAEKEAFKQTDPYVLEHVNWVNHIRSNKPIDQASETAVANMAAIMGRESAYTGAKTTWEEMIASTLDYTPQDLNLGKMNMSTFVVPVPGKGK
;
A
#
# COMPACT_ATOMS: atom_id res chain seq x y z
N SER A 1 4.52 19.71 -12.52
CA SER A 1 3.31 19.79 -13.35
C SER A 1 2.20 19.16 -12.53
N ASN A 2 1.23 19.94 -12.03
CA ASN A 2 0.18 19.47 -11.12
C ASN A 2 -1.14 19.15 -11.85
N ASP A 3 -1.09 19.04 -13.17
CA ASP A 3 -2.26 18.74 -13.96
C ASP A 3 -2.39 17.22 -14.10
N ALA A 4 -3.42 16.64 -13.49
CA ALA A 4 -3.76 15.23 -13.63
C ALA A 4 -4.30 14.99 -15.05
N ILE A 5 -3.37 14.68 -15.97
CA ILE A 5 -3.61 14.56 -17.41
C ILE A 5 -3.13 13.18 -17.88
N ILE A 6 -3.90 12.57 -18.78
CA ILE A 6 -3.52 11.37 -19.52
C ILE A 6 -3.32 11.76 -20.98
N ASN A 7 -2.14 11.43 -21.53
CA ASN A 7 -1.78 11.70 -22.92
C ASN A 7 -1.67 10.40 -23.74
N ASP A 8 -1.90 10.48 -25.04
CA ASP A 8 -1.55 9.42 -25.99
C ASP A 8 -0.04 9.41 -26.30
N LEU A 9 0.41 8.43 -27.11
CA LEU A 9 1.81 8.32 -27.54
C LEU A 9 2.27 9.49 -28.43
N ALA A 10 1.35 10.20 -29.08
CA ALA A 10 1.63 11.36 -29.91
C ALA A 10 1.66 12.68 -29.11
N GLY A 11 1.36 12.62 -27.80
CA GLY A 11 1.32 13.77 -26.91
C GLY A 11 -0.02 14.51 -26.86
N ASN A 12 -1.08 13.97 -27.47
CA ASN A 12 -2.42 14.54 -27.37
C ASN A 12 -3.06 14.21 -26.03
N VAL A 13 -3.74 15.18 -25.43
CA VAL A 13 -4.50 14.98 -24.19
C VAL A 13 -5.74 14.14 -24.48
N ILE A 14 -5.82 12.93 -23.93
CA ILE A 14 -7.01 12.07 -24.01
C ILE A 14 -8.00 12.41 -22.88
N TRP A 15 -7.46 12.77 -21.71
CA TRP A 15 -8.28 13.08 -20.54
C TRP A 15 -7.55 14.05 -19.62
N LYS A 16 -8.31 14.96 -19.00
CA LYS A 16 -7.82 15.91 -18.00
C LYS A 16 -8.82 15.98 -16.85
N TYR A 17 -8.31 15.91 -15.63
CA TYR A 17 -9.12 16.13 -14.44
C TYR A 17 -9.63 17.58 -14.39
N ASP A 18 -10.93 17.74 -14.20
CA ASP A 18 -11.59 19.04 -14.11
C ASP A 18 -11.77 19.47 -12.66
N TYR A 19 -10.78 20.21 -12.14
CA TYR A 19 -10.82 20.76 -10.78
C TYR A 19 -11.93 21.81 -10.59
N ALA A 20 -12.39 22.48 -11.66
CA ALA A 20 -13.47 23.46 -11.53
C ALA A 20 -14.81 22.75 -11.33
N ALA A 21 -15.08 21.72 -12.14
CA ALA A 21 -16.26 20.88 -12.00
C ALA A 21 -16.27 20.14 -10.65
N GLU A 22 -15.12 19.62 -10.18
CA GLU A 22 -15.01 19.01 -8.85
C GLU A 22 -15.43 19.99 -7.75
N LYS A 23 -14.88 21.21 -7.77
CA LYS A 23 -15.16 22.23 -6.75
C LYS A 23 -16.62 22.71 -6.75
N GLU A 24 -17.28 22.70 -7.90
CA GLU A 24 -18.71 22.99 -7.98
C GLU A 24 -19.56 21.81 -7.46
N ALA A 25 -19.17 20.57 -7.76
CA ALA A 25 -19.92 19.38 -7.40
C ALA A 25 -19.76 18.98 -5.93
N PHE A 26 -18.57 19.20 -5.35
CA PHE A 26 -18.19 18.66 -4.05
C PHE A 26 -17.66 19.74 -3.11
N LYS A 27 -18.22 19.79 -1.90
CA LYS A 27 -17.78 20.72 -0.84
C LYS A 27 -16.56 20.21 -0.05
N GLN A 28 -16.28 18.90 -0.13
CA GLN A 28 -15.22 18.22 0.60
C GLN A 28 -14.61 17.16 -0.33
N THR A 29 -13.29 17.19 -0.46
CA THR A 29 -12.50 16.32 -1.35
C THR A 29 -11.29 15.73 -0.64
N ASP A 30 -11.06 16.08 0.63
CA ASP A 30 -10.03 15.49 1.48
C ASP A 30 -10.35 13.99 1.72
N PRO A 31 -9.50 13.08 1.23
CA PRO A 31 -9.76 11.64 1.35
C PRO A 31 -9.79 11.17 2.80
N TYR A 32 -9.01 11.77 3.71
CA TYR A 32 -8.99 11.38 5.11
C TYR A 32 -10.31 11.75 5.81
N VAL A 33 -10.88 12.92 5.47
CA VAL A 33 -12.19 13.31 5.98
C VAL A 33 -13.27 12.36 5.47
N LEU A 34 -13.24 12.04 4.17
CA LEU A 34 -14.22 11.14 3.56
C LEU A 34 -14.14 9.71 4.14
N GLU A 35 -12.95 9.19 4.40
CA GLU A 35 -12.74 7.89 5.06
C GLU A 35 -13.39 7.85 6.45
N HIS A 36 -13.17 8.88 7.28
CA HIS A 36 -13.77 8.96 8.61
C HIS A 36 -15.29 9.12 8.55
N VAL A 37 -15.81 9.91 7.61
CA VAL A 37 -17.25 10.05 7.37
C VAL A 37 -17.86 8.71 6.98
N ASN A 38 -17.20 7.96 6.10
CA ASN A 38 -17.63 6.63 5.69
C ASN A 38 -17.72 5.68 6.90
N TRP A 39 -16.65 5.61 7.70
CA TRP A 39 -16.61 4.80 8.91
C TRP A 39 -17.73 5.14 9.90
N VAL A 40 -17.92 6.43 10.20
CA VAL A 40 -18.98 6.90 11.10
C VAL A 40 -20.37 6.58 10.55
N ASN A 41 -20.59 6.73 9.24
CA ASN A 41 -21.87 6.39 8.60
C ASN A 41 -22.20 4.89 8.71
N HIS A 42 -21.22 4.02 8.52
CA HIS A 42 -21.38 2.57 8.66
C HIS A 42 -21.73 2.18 10.11
N ILE A 43 -21.06 2.78 11.11
CA ILE A 43 -21.41 2.60 12.53
C ILE A 43 -22.85 3.07 12.80
N ARG A 44 -23.19 4.30 12.40
CA ARG A 44 -24.49 4.92 12.71
C ARG A 44 -25.66 4.27 12.00
N SER A 45 -25.43 3.70 10.82
CA SER A 45 -26.46 2.99 10.04
C SER A 45 -26.54 1.50 10.38
N ASN A 46 -25.70 1.00 11.30
CA ASN A 46 -25.58 -0.42 11.66
C ASN A 46 -25.36 -1.31 10.42
N LYS A 47 -24.53 -0.82 9.48
CA LYS A 47 -24.11 -1.55 8.28
C LYS A 47 -22.60 -1.71 8.37
N PRO A 48 -22.06 -2.85 8.81
CA PRO A 48 -20.61 -3.03 8.89
C PRO A 48 -19.92 -2.85 7.53
N ILE A 49 -18.67 -2.40 7.56
CA ILE A 49 -17.74 -2.39 6.43
C ILE A 49 -16.52 -3.23 6.81
N ASP A 50 -16.03 -4.07 5.90
CA ASP A 50 -14.82 -4.87 6.11
C ASP A 50 -13.64 -4.27 5.35
N GLN A 51 -12.79 -3.54 6.08
CA GLN A 51 -11.51 -3.07 5.55
C GLN A 51 -10.33 -3.95 5.98
N ALA A 52 -10.55 -4.92 6.87
CA ALA A 52 -9.49 -5.77 7.37
C ALA A 52 -8.99 -6.71 6.27
N SER A 53 -9.92 -7.32 5.52
CA SER A 53 -9.60 -8.20 4.41
C SER A 53 -8.89 -7.45 3.27
N GLU A 54 -9.38 -6.27 2.90
CA GLU A 54 -8.75 -5.42 1.87
C GLU A 54 -7.33 -5.01 2.26
N THR A 55 -7.14 -4.60 3.51
CA THR A 55 -5.82 -4.21 4.04
C THR A 55 -4.87 -5.42 4.09
N ALA A 56 -5.36 -6.58 4.51
CA ALA A 56 -4.55 -7.80 4.52
C ALA A 56 -4.07 -8.16 3.10
N VAL A 57 -4.93 -7.99 2.09
CA VAL A 57 -4.57 -8.26 0.70
C VAL A 57 -3.56 -7.25 0.17
N ALA A 58 -3.76 -5.96 0.44
CA ALA A 58 -2.83 -4.91 0.04
C ALA A 58 -1.44 -5.11 0.69
N ASN A 59 -1.40 -5.48 1.97
CA ASN A 59 -0.15 -5.76 2.68
C ASN A 59 0.59 -6.97 2.10
N MET A 60 -0.13 -8.05 1.76
CA MET A 60 0.48 -9.21 1.11
C MET A 60 1.08 -8.84 -0.25
N ALA A 61 0.38 -8.04 -1.06
CA ALA A 61 0.91 -7.55 -2.33
C ALA A 61 2.19 -6.72 -2.15
N ALA A 62 2.26 -5.88 -1.10
CA ALA A 62 3.46 -5.12 -0.76
C ALA A 62 4.63 -6.04 -0.34
N ILE A 63 4.37 -7.07 0.47
CA ILE A 63 5.37 -8.07 0.87
C ILE A 63 5.90 -8.81 -0.37
N MET A 64 5.03 -9.28 -1.26
CA MET A 64 5.42 -9.92 -2.52
C MET A 64 6.31 -9.02 -3.37
N GLY A 65 5.94 -7.74 -3.52
CA GLY A 65 6.73 -6.75 -4.24
C GLY A 65 8.11 -6.54 -3.63
N ARG A 66 8.19 -6.48 -2.30
CA ARG A 66 9.45 -6.38 -1.54
C ARG A 66 10.34 -7.60 -1.77
N GLU A 67 9.81 -8.82 -1.60
CA GLU A 67 10.58 -10.06 -1.79
C GLU A 67 11.05 -10.22 -3.24
N SER A 68 10.20 -9.87 -4.21
CA SER A 68 10.56 -9.85 -5.63
C SER A 68 11.70 -8.85 -5.91
N ALA A 69 11.66 -7.66 -5.30
CA ALA A 69 12.70 -6.65 -5.48
C ALA A 69 14.07 -7.08 -4.89
N TYR A 70 14.07 -7.78 -3.75
CA TYR A 70 15.32 -8.25 -3.14
C TYR A 70 15.94 -9.45 -3.85
N THR A 71 15.11 -10.37 -4.33
CA THR A 71 15.58 -11.63 -4.93
C THR A 71 15.75 -11.54 -6.45
N GLY A 72 15.04 -10.61 -7.11
CA GLY A 72 14.89 -10.60 -8.57
C GLY A 72 14.02 -11.74 -9.10
N ALA A 73 13.40 -12.54 -8.23
CA ALA A 73 12.57 -13.67 -8.59
C ALA A 73 11.09 -13.28 -8.57
N LYS A 74 10.29 -14.00 -9.36
CA LYS A 74 8.83 -13.92 -9.28
C LYS A 74 8.37 -14.68 -8.03
N THR A 75 7.56 -14.05 -7.19
CA THR A 75 6.87 -14.69 -6.06
C THR A 75 5.39 -14.91 -6.38
N THR A 76 4.80 -16.00 -5.89
CA THR A 76 3.36 -16.27 -5.95
C THR A 76 2.70 -16.05 -4.58
N TRP A 77 1.37 -15.92 -4.59
CA TRP A 77 0.60 -15.72 -3.37
C TRP A 77 0.72 -16.93 -2.44
N GLU A 78 0.59 -18.13 -2.99
CA GLU A 78 0.67 -19.41 -2.28
C GLU A 78 2.04 -19.61 -1.60
N GLU A 79 3.12 -19.23 -2.29
CA GLU A 79 4.48 -19.30 -1.72
C GLU A 79 4.64 -18.33 -0.54
N MET A 80 4.06 -17.14 -0.60
CA MET A 80 4.18 -16.15 0.48
C MET A 80 3.36 -16.49 1.71
N ILE A 81 2.13 -17.00 1.54
CA ILE A 81 1.32 -17.44 2.70
C ILE A 81 1.92 -18.68 3.38
N ALA A 82 2.66 -19.52 2.65
CA ALA A 82 3.33 -20.70 3.18
C ALA A 82 4.77 -20.45 3.63
N SER A 83 5.25 -19.21 3.54
CA SER A 83 6.64 -18.86 3.85
C SER A 83 6.97 -19.11 5.33
N THR A 84 8.11 -19.76 5.59
CA THR A 84 8.65 -19.98 6.94
C THR A 84 9.58 -18.85 7.40
N LEU A 85 9.65 -17.76 6.64
CA LEU A 85 10.54 -16.64 6.91
C LEU A 85 10.09 -15.87 8.15
N ASP A 86 10.97 -15.77 9.14
CA ASP A 86 10.74 -15.03 10.38
C ASP A 86 11.84 -13.99 10.59
N TYR A 87 11.45 -12.72 10.66
CA TYR A 87 12.33 -11.59 10.96
C TYR A 87 12.19 -11.09 12.40
N THR A 88 11.37 -11.76 13.22
CA THR A 88 11.14 -11.39 14.61
C THR A 88 12.46 -11.50 15.39
N PRO A 89 12.86 -10.46 16.14
CA PRO A 89 14.01 -10.57 17.03
C PRO A 89 13.83 -11.70 18.04
N GLN A 90 14.87 -12.52 18.22
CA GLN A 90 14.86 -13.60 19.23
C GLN A 90 14.78 -13.06 20.66
N ASP A 91 15.30 -11.85 20.89
CA ASP A 91 15.19 -11.13 22.14
C ASP A 91 14.33 -9.86 21.94
N LEU A 92 13.21 -9.79 22.67
CA LEU A 92 12.25 -8.68 22.64
C LEU A 92 12.49 -7.65 23.76
N ASN A 93 13.61 -7.72 24.48
CA ASN A 93 13.99 -6.72 25.46
C ASN A 93 14.07 -5.32 24.82
N LEU A 94 13.40 -4.34 25.43
CA LEU A 94 13.35 -2.95 24.98
C LEU A 94 14.64 -2.15 25.31
N GLY A 95 15.80 -2.78 25.09
CA GLY A 95 17.13 -2.24 25.39
C GLY A 95 18.02 -2.09 24.17
N LYS A 96 19.34 -2.02 24.39
CA LYS A 96 20.32 -2.01 23.28
C LYS A 96 20.27 -3.35 22.54
N MET A 97 19.75 -3.35 21.33
CA MET A 97 19.67 -4.52 20.46
C MET A 97 20.92 -4.61 19.58
N ASN A 98 21.47 -5.83 19.44
CA ASN A 98 22.54 -6.06 18.47
C ASN A 98 21.95 -6.08 17.05
N MET A 99 22.20 -5.01 16.29
CA MET A 99 21.67 -4.86 14.93
C MET A 99 22.51 -5.59 13.86
N SER A 100 23.66 -6.19 14.21
CA SER A 100 24.57 -6.79 13.22
C SER A 100 23.97 -7.99 12.49
N THR A 101 22.91 -8.59 13.03
CA THR A 101 22.19 -9.72 12.43
C THR A 101 21.00 -9.29 11.56
N PHE A 102 20.60 -8.02 11.56
CA PHE A 102 19.47 -7.48 10.82
C PHE A 102 19.93 -6.76 9.54
N VAL A 103 20.78 -7.43 8.75
CA VAL A 103 21.29 -6.85 7.50
C VAL A 103 20.19 -6.92 6.43
N VAL A 104 19.78 -5.76 5.92
CA VAL A 104 18.79 -5.69 4.84
C VAL A 104 19.40 -6.28 3.56
N PRO A 105 18.70 -7.17 2.84
CA PRO A 105 19.18 -7.70 1.57
C PRO A 105 19.41 -6.55 0.57
N VAL A 106 20.53 -6.57 -0.15
CA VAL A 106 20.83 -5.58 -1.19
C VAL A 106 20.50 -6.18 -2.55
N PRO A 107 19.62 -5.58 -3.36
CA PRO A 107 19.27 -6.10 -4.67
C PRO A 107 20.51 -6.38 -5.53
N GLY A 108 20.58 -7.57 -6.14
CA GLY A 108 21.68 -7.98 -7.02
C GLY A 108 22.98 -8.40 -6.31
N LYS A 109 23.10 -8.24 -4.99
CA LYS A 109 24.10 -8.95 -4.19
C LYS A 109 23.42 -10.19 -3.63
N GLY A 110 23.63 -11.31 -4.32
CA GLY A 110 23.07 -12.60 -3.92
C GLY A 110 23.36 -12.93 -2.46
N LYS A 111 22.46 -13.70 -1.84
CA LYS A 111 22.81 -14.51 -0.68
C LYS A 111 23.86 -15.53 -1.05
#